data_AF-V4TXA9-F1
#
_entry.id   AF-V4TXA9-F1
#
_cell.length_a   1.000
_cell.length_b   1.000
_cell.length_c   1.000
_cell.angle_alpha   90.00
_cell.angle_beta   90.00
_cell.angle_gamma   90.00
#
_symmetry.space_group_name_H-M   'P 1'
#
loop_
_entity.id
_entity.type
_entity.pdbx_description
1 polymer ?
#
loop_
_entity_poly.entity_id
_entity_poly.type
_entity_poly.pdbx_seq_one_letter_code
_entity_poly.pdbx_strand_id
1 'polypeptide(L)'
;MRRSLTSLVRPLTATRGFSTNSEKIVASVLFERLPVVIPKIDPVVYAFQEFSFRWRQQYRRRYPDEFLDKSNSRGKGDYQMEYVPAPRITETDKTNDRKSLQRALDRRLYLILYGETFGAPGGKPIWHFPEKVYESEESLRKSVHYNLYWVTFPTLILSEMLPWVIW
;
A
#
# COMPACT_ATOMS: atom_id res chain seq x y z
N MET A 1 0.40 30.25 -61.40
CA MET A 1 1.01 30.13 -60.06
C MET A 1 0.37 31.15 -59.13
N ARG A 2 0.27 30.81 -57.83
CA ARG A 2 -0.32 31.54 -56.68
C ARG A 2 -1.78 31.19 -56.35
N ARG A 3 -1.93 30.14 -55.53
CA ARG A 3 -3.10 29.88 -54.69
C ARG A 3 -2.85 30.58 -53.35
N SER A 4 -3.69 31.52 -52.96
CA SER A 4 -3.69 32.10 -51.61
C SER A 4 -4.51 31.21 -50.68
N LEU A 5 -3.91 30.79 -49.57
CA LEU A 5 -4.57 30.11 -48.46
C LEU A 5 -4.96 31.17 -47.43
N THR A 6 -6.25 31.51 -47.32
CA THR A 6 -6.76 32.30 -46.20
C THR A 6 -7.07 31.35 -45.04
N SER A 7 -6.12 31.24 -44.12
CA SER A 7 -6.28 30.59 -42.83
C SER A 7 -7.27 31.40 -41.98
N LEU A 8 -8.46 30.84 -41.71
CA LEU A 8 -9.37 31.35 -40.69
C LEU A 8 -8.83 30.95 -39.33
N VAL A 9 -8.01 31.82 -38.74
CA VAL A 9 -7.61 31.73 -37.33
C VAL A 9 -8.83 32.06 -36.48
N ARG A 10 -9.57 31.03 -36.06
CA ARG A 10 -10.55 31.14 -34.98
C ARG A 10 -9.76 31.17 -33.67
N PRO A 11 -9.80 32.24 -32.86
CA PRO A 11 -9.26 32.16 -31.52
C PRO A 11 -10.14 31.18 -30.73
N LEU A 12 -9.57 30.05 -30.34
CA LEU A 12 -10.13 29.20 -29.30
C LEU A 12 -9.95 29.94 -27.97
N THR A 13 -10.78 30.96 -27.72
CA THR A 13 -11.10 31.35 -26.35
C THR A 13 -11.96 30.23 -25.78
N ALA A 14 -11.30 29.14 -25.41
CA ALA A 14 -11.85 28.16 -24.49
C ALA A 14 -12.05 28.88 -23.17
N THR A 15 -13.19 29.56 -23.02
CA THR A 15 -13.74 29.93 -21.75
C THR A 15 -13.87 28.64 -20.95
N ARG A 16 -12.90 28.41 -20.04
CA ARG A 16 -13.02 27.37 -19.02
C ARG A 16 -14.34 27.63 -18.32
N GLY A 17 -15.32 26.76 -18.56
CA GLY A 17 -16.57 26.75 -17.81
C GLY A 17 -16.24 26.44 -16.36
N PHE A 18 -16.05 27.48 -15.55
CA PHE A 18 -16.05 27.34 -14.11
C PHE A 18 -17.51 27.10 -13.72
N SER A 19 -17.82 25.91 -13.20
CA SER A 19 -19.13 25.62 -12.65
C SER A 19 -19.38 26.59 -11.49
N THR A 20 -20.38 27.44 -11.61
CA THR A 20 -20.83 28.38 -10.57
C THR A 20 -21.70 27.69 -9.52
N ASN A 21 -21.67 26.36 -9.42
CA ASN A 21 -22.39 25.64 -8.37
C ASN A 21 -21.65 25.88 -7.04
N SER A 22 -22.39 26.25 -6.00
CA SER A 22 -21.90 26.40 -4.62
C SER A 22 -21.58 25.05 -3.95
N GLU A 23 -21.17 24.05 -4.74
CA GLU A 23 -20.80 22.74 -4.27
C GLU A 23 -19.48 22.83 -3.51
N LYS A 24 -19.49 22.35 -2.27
CA LYS A 24 -18.27 22.33 -1.45
C LYS A 24 -17.33 21.27 -2.01
N ILE A 25 -16.08 21.65 -2.25
CA ILE A 25 -15.04 20.71 -2.67
C ILE A 25 -14.68 19.85 -1.46
N VAL A 26 -14.67 18.53 -1.65
CA VAL A 26 -14.25 17.57 -0.62
C VAL A 26 -13.00 16.86 -1.11
N ALA A 27 -12.00 16.78 -0.25
CA ALA A 27 -10.78 16.04 -0.50
C ALA A 27 -10.73 14.79 0.38
N SER A 28 -10.67 13.61 -0.24
CA SER A 28 -10.56 12.32 0.45
C SER A 28 -9.17 11.72 0.33
N VAL A 29 -8.74 10.98 1.36
CA VAL A 29 -7.40 10.39 1.44
C VAL A 29 -7.49 8.89 1.61
N LEU A 30 -6.76 8.14 0.80
CA LEU A 30 -6.64 6.69 0.94
C LEU A 30 -5.26 6.35 1.49
N PHE A 31 -5.22 5.71 2.66
CA PHE A 31 -3.99 5.13 3.20
C PHE A 31 -3.88 3.68 2.80
N GLU A 32 -2.76 3.33 2.20
CA GLU A 32 -2.42 1.97 1.85
C GLU A 32 -1.17 1.55 2.61
N ARG A 33 -1.23 0.41 3.28
CA ARG A 33 -0.05 -0.29 3.78
C ARG A 33 0.30 -1.42 2.80
N LEU A 34 1.51 -1.35 2.24
CA LEU A 34 2.01 -2.31 1.26
C LEU A 34 2.31 -3.68 1.88
N PRO A 35 2.19 -4.78 1.10
CA PRO A 35 2.53 -6.11 1.58
C PRO A 35 4.03 -6.18 1.93
N VAL A 36 4.33 -6.76 3.08
CA VAL A 36 5.69 -6.94 3.62
C VAL A 36 6.22 -8.31 3.23
N VAL A 37 5.34 -9.31 3.11
CA VAL A 37 5.68 -10.66 2.68
C VAL A 37 5.13 -10.91 1.28
N ILE A 38 5.85 -11.70 0.49
CA ILE A 38 5.42 -12.10 -0.85
C ILE A 38 4.09 -12.87 -0.75
N PRO A 39 3.07 -12.50 -1.54
CA PRO A 39 1.78 -13.21 -1.59
C PRO A 39 1.93 -14.70 -1.90
N LYS A 40 0.98 -15.49 -1.40
CA LYS A 40 0.92 -16.92 -1.74
C LYS A 40 0.67 -17.11 -3.24
N ILE A 41 1.52 -17.92 -3.85
CA ILE A 41 1.41 -18.33 -5.26
C ILE A 41 0.24 -19.31 -5.37
N ASP A 42 -0.49 -19.26 -6.49
CA ASP A 42 -1.52 -20.24 -6.85
C ASP A 42 -0.92 -21.66 -6.91
N PRO A 43 -1.59 -22.70 -6.35
CA PRO A 43 -1.11 -24.08 -6.41
C PRO A 43 -0.76 -24.56 -7.82
N VAL A 44 -1.46 -24.12 -8.87
CA VAL A 44 -1.15 -24.55 -10.25
C VAL A 44 0.18 -23.95 -10.72
N VAL A 45 0.41 -22.67 -10.44
CA VAL A 45 1.67 -21.99 -10.78
C VAL A 45 2.81 -22.61 -9.98
N TYR A 46 2.58 -22.91 -8.71
CA TYR A 46 3.55 -23.59 -7.85
C TYR A 46 3.91 -24.98 -8.41
N ALA A 47 2.91 -25.80 -8.76
CA ALA A 47 3.14 -27.14 -9.32
C ALA A 47 3.92 -27.08 -10.63
N PHE A 48 3.61 -26.12 -11.50
CA PHE A 48 4.37 -25.91 -12.74
C PHE A 48 5.80 -25.45 -12.45
N GLN A 49 6.01 -24.55 -11.48
CA GLN A 49 7.34 -24.11 -11.09
C GLN A 49 8.18 -25.28 -10.56
N GLU A 50 7.63 -26.13 -9.68
CA GLU A 50 8.30 -27.34 -9.20
C GLU A 50 8.61 -28.31 -10.35
N PHE A 51 7.64 -28.57 -11.23
CA PHE A 51 7.84 -29.41 -12.42
C PHE A 51 8.96 -28.86 -13.29
N SER A 52 8.91 -27.58 -13.64
CA SER A 52 9.90 -26.93 -14.49
C SER A 52 11.29 -26.92 -13.84
N PHE A 53 11.36 -26.74 -12.52
CA PHE A 53 12.61 -26.83 -11.76
C PHE A 53 13.21 -28.23 -11.89
N ARG A 54 12.44 -29.29 -11.62
CA ARG A 54 12.87 -30.69 -11.73
C ARG A 54 13.29 -31.06 -13.15
N TRP A 55 12.48 -30.69 -14.14
CA TRP A 55 12.78 -30.89 -15.56
C TRP A 55 14.11 -30.23 -15.91
N ARG A 56 14.32 -28.99 -15.45
CA ARG A 56 15.57 -28.27 -15.70
C ARG A 56 16.76 -28.94 -15.04
N GLN A 57 16.64 -29.52 -13.84
CA GLN A 57 17.75 -30.25 -13.22
C GLN A 57 18.17 -31.48 -14.02
N GLN A 58 17.23 -32.16 -14.69
CA GLN A 58 17.53 -33.35 -15.50
C GLN A 58 18.35 -33.03 -16.76
N TYR A 59 18.03 -31.93 -17.44
CA TYR A 59 18.64 -31.58 -18.73
C TYR A 59 19.72 -30.50 -18.64
N ARG A 60 19.92 -29.89 -17.47
CA ARG A 60 21.03 -28.95 -17.27
C ARG A 60 22.35 -29.69 -17.26
N ARG A 61 23.40 -28.97 -17.67
CA ARG A 61 24.78 -29.38 -17.42
C ARG A 61 24.96 -29.57 -15.91
N ARG A 62 25.37 -30.78 -15.51
CA ARG A 62 25.74 -31.08 -14.13
C ARG A 62 26.95 -30.24 -13.77
N TYR A 63 26.88 -29.52 -12.64
CA TYR A 63 28.03 -28.80 -12.13
C TYR A 63 29.07 -29.79 -11.60
N PRO A 64 30.38 -29.55 -11.80
CA PRO A 64 31.42 -30.39 -11.22
C PRO A 64 31.32 -30.43 -9.70
N ASP A 65 31.37 -31.64 -9.13
CA ASP A 65 31.21 -31.85 -7.69
C ASP A 65 32.37 -31.18 -6.92
N GLU A 66 33.58 -31.11 -7.50
CA GLU A 66 34.75 -30.39 -6.97
C GLU A 66 34.47 -28.91 -6.62
N PHE A 67 33.58 -28.25 -7.37
CA PHE A 67 33.21 -26.85 -7.12
C PHE A 67 32.28 -26.72 -5.92
N LEU A 68 31.35 -27.67 -5.75
CA LEU A 68 30.35 -27.66 -4.67
C LEU A 68 30.94 -28.15 -3.34
N ASP A 69 31.81 -29.15 -3.37
CA ASP A 69 32.35 -29.77 -2.15
C ASP A 69 33.32 -28.87 -1.38
N LYS A 70 33.86 -27.83 -2.03
CA LYS A 70 34.74 -26.85 -1.39
C LYS A 70 34.06 -26.12 -0.23
N SER A 71 32.74 -25.94 -0.26
CA SER A 71 32.01 -25.32 0.86
C SER A 71 31.84 -26.23 2.07
N ASN A 72 31.82 -27.55 1.87
CA ASN A 72 31.61 -28.53 2.95
C ASN A 72 32.81 -28.64 3.91
N SER A 73 33.99 -28.19 3.47
CA SER A 73 35.21 -28.15 4.29
C SER A 73 35.24 -27.04 5.34
N ARG A 74 34.40 -26.00 5.17
CA ARG A 74 34.21 -24.95 6.17
C ARG A 74 33.18 -25.46 7.16
N GLY A 75 33.63 -25.89 8.34
CA GLY A 75 32.76 -26.41 9.40
C GLY A 75 31.53 -25.52 9.62
N LYS A 76 30.40 -26.13 10.01
CA LYS A 76 29.17 -25.39 10.35
C LYS A 76 29.55 -24.33 11.38
N GLY A 77 29.26 -23.06 11.09
CA GLY A 77 29.62 -21.94 11.97
C GLY A 77 29.07 -22.12 13.39
N ASP A 78 29.61 -21.36 14.33
CA ASP A 78 29.34 -21.51 15.78
C ASP A 78 27.85 -21.36 16.16
N TYR A 79 27.03 -20.81 15.25
CA TYR A 79 25.58 -20.78 15.36
C TYR A 79 24.96 -22.13 14.95
N GLN A 80 24.67 -22.96 15.94
CA GLN A 80 23.99 -24.26 15.78
C GLN A 80 22.45 -24.15 15.78
N MET A 81 21.90 -23.04 15.31
CA MET A 81 20.45 -22.88 15.16
C MET A 81 20.08 -23.11 13.70
N GLU A 82 19.26 -24.13 13.45
CA GLU A 82 18.66 -24.34 12.14
C GLU A 82 17.76 -23.15 11.81
N TYR A 83 17.92 -22.58 10.60
CA TYR A 83 17.09 -21.47 10.17
C TYR A 83 15.65 -21.95 9.99
N VAL A 84 14.78 -21.54 10.92
CA VAL A 84 13.34 -21.73 10.82
C VAL A 84 12.72 -20.37 10.48
N PRO A 85 12.11 -20.21 9.29
CA PRO A 85 11.48 -18.95 8.93
C PRO A 85 10.30 -18.68 9.86
N ALA A 86 10.11 -17.40 10.22
CA ALA A 86 8.97 -16.97 11.02
C ALA A 86 7.65 -17.33 10.31
N PRO A 87 6.61 -17.71 11.09
CA PRO A 87 5.32 -18.06 10.51
C PRO A 87 4.69 -16.85 9.81
N ARG A 88 4.07 -17.09 8.66
CA ARG A 88 3.36 -16.04 7.91
C ARG A 88 2.07 -15.57 8.58
N ILE A 89 1.51 -16.37 9.48
CA ILE A 89 0.27 -16.09 10.22
C ILE A 89 0.68 -15.55 11.58
N THR A 90 0.33 -14.29 11.84
CA THR A 90 0.60 -13.62 13.11
C THR A 90 -0.52 -13.88 14.13
N GLU A 91 -0.31 -13.48 15.39
CA GLU A 91 -1.36 -13.52 16.41
C GLU A 91 -2.57 -12.65 16.03
N THR A 92 -2.29 -11.47 15.45
CA THR A 92 -3.31 -10.51 14.98
C THR A 92 -4.17 -11.05 13.82
N ASP A 93 -3.65 -12.00 13.05
CA ASP A 93 -4.41 -12.71 12.01
C ASP A 93 -5.42 -13.68 12.62
N LYS A 94 -5.05 -14.34 13.72
CA LYS A 94 -5.93 -15.30 14.41
C LYS A 94 -7.08 -14.59 15.12
N THR A 95 -6.80 -13.45 15.74
CA THR A 95 -7.79 -12.60 16.43
C THR A 95 -8.60 -11.72 15.46
N ASN A 96 -8.18 -11.59 14.20
CA ASN A 96 -8.76 -10.72 13.18
C ASN A 96 -8.80 -9.24 13.58
N ASP A 97 -7.69 -8.76 14.18
CA ASP A 97 -7.59 -7.39 14.68
C ASP A 97 -7.45 -6.37 13.55
N ARG A 98 -8.58 -5.75 13.16
CA ARG A 98 -8.65 -4.76 12.07
C ARG A 98 -8.02 -3.41 12.38
N LYS A 99 -7.70 -3.14 13.65
CA LYS A 99 -7.05 -1.89 14.10
C LYS A 99 -5.52 -1.96 13.98
N SER A 100 -4.95 -3.16 13.97
CA SER A 100 -3.49 -3.36 13.92
C SER A 100 -3.00 -3.38 12.47
N LEU A 101 -1.73 -3.00 12.26
CA LEU A 101 -1.08 -3.04 10.94
C LEU A 101 -0.35 -4.36 10.66
N GLN A 102 -0.14 -5.17 11.70
CA GLN A 102 0.62 -6.43 11.66
C GLN A 102 -0.21 -7.60 11.11
N ARG A 103 -1.50 -7.38 10.85
CA ARG A 103 -2.39 -8.34 10.20
C ARG A 103 -2.13 -8.43 8.70
N ALA A 104 -2.32 -9.62 8.12
CA ALA A 104 -2.28 -9.93 6.70
C ALA A 104 -1.03 -9.37 6.01
N LEU A 105 0.15 -9.79 6.48
CA LEU A 105 1.44 -9.28 5.99
C LEU A 105 1.65 -9.45 4.47
N ASP A 106 0.93 -10.38 3.85
CA ASP A 106 0.95 -10.69 2.44
C ASP A 106 -0.02 -9.86 1.59
N ARG A 107 -0.85 -9.00 2.21
CA ARG A 107 -1.89 -8.21 1.54
C ARG A 107 -1.72 -6.72 1.75
N ARG A 108 -2.37 -5.95 0.88
CA ARG A 108 -2.54 -4.51 1.01
C ARG A 108 -3.67 -4.24 1.99
N LEU A 109 -3.44 -3.33 2.94
CA LEU A 109 -4.45 -2.87 3.88
C LEU A 109 -4.83 -1.43 3.60
N TYR A 110 -6.11 -1.11 3.77
CA TYR A 110 -6.67 0.22 3.58
C TYR A 110 -7.23 0.75 4.90
N LEU A 111 -6.97 2.02 5.21
CA LEU A 111 -7.62 2.70 6.33
C LEU A 111 -9.01 3.14 5.92
N ILE A 112 -10.01 2.73 6.70
CA ILE A 112 -11.41 3.11 6.53
C ILE A 112 -11.92 3.56 7.89
N LEU A 113 -12.61 4.71 7.92
CA LEU A 113 -13.21 5.28 9.11
C LEU A 113 -14.72 5.06 9.09
N TYR A 114 -15.32 4.95 10.27
CA TYR A 114 -16.77 4.90 10.43
C TYR A 114 -17.26 6.22 10.98
N GLY A 115 -18.16 6.88 10.28
CA GLY A 115 -18.68 8.18 10.71
C GLY A 115 -19.61 8.80 9.68
N GLU A 116 -19.99 10.03 9.95
CA GLU A 116 -20.82 10.83 9.06
C GLU A 116 -19.97 11.38 7.92
N THR A 117 -20.47 11.31 6.69
CA THR A 117 -19.81 11.89 5.52
C THR A 117 -20.55 13.11 5.02
N PHE A 118 -19.82 13.99 4.35
CA PHE A 118 -20.37 15.10 3.62
C PHE A 118 -21.31 14.58 2.52
N GLY A 119 -22.61 14.86 2.68
CA GLY A 119 -23.65 14.44 1.74
C GLY A 119 -24.28 13.07 2.01
N ALA A 120 -24.04 12.44 3.17
CA ALA A 120 -24.75 11.20 3.54
C ALA A 120 -26.27 11.44 3.64
N PRO A 121 -27.10 10.70 2.88
CA PRO A 121 -28.55 10.85 2.94
C PRO A 121 -29.07 10.34 4.29
N GLY A 122 -29.47 11.28 5.17
CA GLY A 122 -30.12 10.98 6.45
C GLY A 122 -29.20 10.80 7.65
N GLY A 123 -27.96 11.32 7.62
CA GLY A 123 -27.09 11.38 8.81
C GLY A 123 -26.68 10.02 9.39
N LYS A 124 -26.81 8.94 8.61
CA LYS A 124 -26.42 7.61 9.04
C LYS A 124 -24.91 7.44 8.88
N PRO A 125 -24.21 6.88 9.88
CA PRO A 125 -22.78 6.64 9.76
C PRO A 125 -22.48 5.55 8.73
N ILE A 126 -21.55 5.83 7.82
CA ILE A 126 -21.13 4.95 6.73
C ILE A 126 -19.60 4.79 6.81
N TRP A 127 -19.11 3.63 6.38
CA TRP A 127 -17.67 3.40 6.21
C TRP A 127 -17.14 4.21 5.03
N HIS A 128 -16.20 5.11 5.28
CA HIS A 128 -15.67 6.03 4.29
C HIS A 128 -14.17 6.28 4.47
N PHE A 129 -13.56 6.91 3.48
CA PHE A 129 -12.19 7.35 3.56
C PHE A 129 -12.09 8.67 4.33
N PRO A 130 -11.02 8.92 5.10
CA PRO A 130 -10.80 10.21 5.73
C PRO A 130 -10.99 11.36 4.74
N GLU A 131 -11.96 12.22 5.04
CA GLU A 131 -12.37 13.32 4.16
C GLU A 131 -12.26 14.68 4.86
N LYS A 132 -11.99 15.71 4.06
CA LYS A 132 -12.00 17.12 4.49
C LYS A 132 -12.79 17.95 3.51
N VAL A 133 -13.70 18.75 4.03
CA VAL A 133 -14.31 19.84 3.26
C VAL A 133 -13.27 20.94 3.08
N TYR A 134 -13.03 21.32 1.84
CA TYR A 134 -12.09 22.38 1.49
C TYR A 134 -12.73 23.75 1.68
N GLU A 135 -12.08 24.60 2.47
CA GLU A 135 -12.54 25.96 2.72
C GLU A 135 -11.73 26.96 1.90
N SER A 136 -10.52 27.33 2.33
CA SER A 136 -9.72 28.37 1.67
C SER A 136 -8.20 28.19 1.87
N GLU A 137 -7.71 26.96 1.80
CA GLU A 137 -6.28 26.67 1.98
C GLU A 137 -5.46 26.86 0.70
N GLU A 138 -4.13 26.79 0.79
CA GLU A 138 -3.24 27.00 -0.37
C GLU A 138 -3.35 25.90 -1.45
N SER A 139 -3.51 24.63 -1.05
CA SER A 139 -3.67 23.51 -1.98
C SER A 139 -4.42 22.34 -1.36
N LEU A 140 -5.16 21.58 -2.18
CA LEU A 140 -5.89 20.38 -1.72
C LEU A 140 -4.98 19.37 -1.02
N ARG A 141 -3.74 19.22 -1.52
CA ARG A 141 -2.75 18.32 -0.91
C ARG A 141 -2.36 18.75 0.50
N LYS A 142 -2.09 20.04 0.72
CA LYS A 142 -1.78 20.56 2.07
C LYS A 142 -2.98 20.42 3.00
N SER A 143 -4.19 20.70 2.52
CA SER A 143 -5.42 20.58 3.31
C SER A 143 -5.69 19.17 3.82
N VAL A 144 -5.54 18.20 2.93
CA VAL A 144 -5.56 16.76 3.24
C VAL A 144 -4.47 16.39 4.25
N HIS A 145 -3.25 16.86 4.05
CA HIS A 145 -2.10 16.54 4.90
C HIS A 145 -2.29 17.08 6.33
N TYR A 146 -2.83 18.30 6.49
CA TYR A 146 -3.18 18.82 7.80
C TYR A 146 -4.32 18.05 8.46
N ASN A 147 -5.36 17.65 7.70
CA ASN A 147 -6.41 16.79 8.24
C ASN A 147 -5.83 15.50 8.82
N LEU A 148 -4.90 14.90 8.10
CA LEU A 148 -4.22 13.69 8.54
C LEU A 148 -3.57 13.89 9.90
N TYR A 149 -2.81 14.97 10.08
CA TYR A 149 -2.22 15.27 11.37
C TYR A 149 -3.30 15.32 12.45
N TRP A 150 -4.40 16.06 12.26
CA TRP A 150 -5.48 16.12 13.25
C TRP A 150 -6.11 14.77 13.58
N VAL A 151 -6.30 13.90 12.58
CA VAL A 151 -6.88 12.56 12.78
C VAL A 151 -5.90 11.60 13.47
N THR A 152 -4.59 11.73 13.23
CA THR A 152 -3.56 10.80 13.74
C THR A 152 -2.78 11.31 14.95
N PHE A 153 -2.81 12.61 15.23
CA PHE A 153 -2.12 13.24 16.37
C PHE A 153 -2.48 12.61 17.72
N PRO A 154 -3.77 12.34 18.02
CA PRO A 154 -4.14 11.75 19.30
C PRO A 154 -3.50 10.37 19.52
N THR A 155 -3.35 9.58 18.45
CA THR A 155 -2.73 8.26 18.50
C THR A 155 -1.21 8.29 18.57
N LEU A 156 -0.54 9.29 17.97
CA LEU A 156 0.91 9.41 18.01
C LEU A 156 1.42 9.90 19.38
N ILE A 157 0.72 10.84 20.02
CA ILE A 157 1.06 11.32 21.36
C ILE A 157 0.97 10.19 22.40
N LEU A 158 -0.05 9.33 22.32
CA LEU A 158 -0.18 8.19 23.23
C LEU A 158 0.91 7.14 23.00
N SER A 159 1.34 6.91 21.75
CA SER A 159 2.45 6.01 21.42
C SER A 159 3.81 6.54 21.88
N GLU A 160 4.02 7.85 21.89
CA GLU A 160 5.28 8.48 22.31
C GLU A 160 5.34 8.79 23.82
N MET A 161 4.22 8.88 24.53
CA MET A 161 4.19 9.04 25.99
C MET A 161 4.32 7.71 26.76
N LEU A 162 3.98 6.57 26.16
CA LEU A 162 4.06 5.25 26.80
C LEU A 162 5.47 4.72 27.15
N PRO A 163 6.58 5.12 26.48
CA PRO A 163 7.93 4.73 26.92
C PRO A 163 8.42 5.46 28.17
N TRP A 164 7.74 6.54 28.62
CA TRP A 164 8.22 7.41 29.70
C TRP A 164 7.47 7.22 31.04
N VAL A 165 6.52 6.29 31.14
CA VAL A 165 5.75 6.02 32.37
C VAL A 165 6.08 4.67 33.01
N ILE A 166 7.14 4.00 32.55
CA ILE A 166 7.70 2.84 33.24
C ILE A 166 9.18 3.08 33.48
N TRP A 167 9.50 3.91 34.48
CA TRP A 167 10.69 3.86 35.34
C TRP A 167 10.39 4.66 36.61
#